data_AF-A0A7L3GGA2-F1
#
_entry.id   AF-A0A7L3GGA2-F1
#
_cell.length_a   1.000
_cell.length_b   1.000
_cell.length_c   1.000
_cell.angle_alpha   90.00
_cell.angle_beta   90.00
_cell.angle_gamma   90.00
#
_symmetry.space_group_name_H-M   'P 1'
#
loop_
_entity.id
_entity.type
_entity.pdbx_description
1 polymer ?
#
loop_
_entity_poly.entity_id
_entity_poly.type
_entity_poly.pdbx_seq_one_letter_code
_entity_poly.pdbx_strand_id
1 'polypeptide(L)'
;ARSEVLAAEAVSCLNRAMAALRDIWEEIGIPEEQRLERTDVVKKHIKGLLDMMVAEEESLKDRLLKSIALCRKELDILCRELQLDPFEAEEGCTILQMEKNLRTRVEVMLKQKRDRKQELKTLQEQDRDLCDILCTSPFCIDSNAVPSLEDLDRYRRHLASLTTEKEQRREEFVSNKRQIILLMEELDHTPDTSFERDVVCEDEEAFCLSTDNIAALQNLLQQLEAQRSVNEAVCTELRSRIVMLWERLQVPLEERESSAVH
;
A
#
# COMPACT_ATOMS: atom_id res chain seq x y z
N ALA A 1 -19.63 31.05 37.23
CA ALA A 1 -21.00 30.97 37.80
C ALA A 1 -21.16 29.84 38.84
N ARG A 2 -21.37 28.57 38.47
CA ARG A 2 -21.65 27.50 39.47
C ARG A 2 -20.45 27.13 40.36
N SER A 3 -19.25 27.04 39.77
CA SER A 3 -18.02 26.78 40.53
C SER A 3 -17.68 27.91 41.52
N GLU A 4 -17.91 29.16 41.12
CA GLU A 4 -17.70 30.33 42.00
C GLU A 4 -18.67 30.36 43.18
N VAL A 5 -19.94 29.97 42.97
CA VAL A 5 -20.93 29.84 44.05
C VAL A 5 -20.48 28.77 45.05
N LEU A 6 -20.03 27.61 44.58
CA LEU A 6 -19.52 26.54 45.45
C LEU A 6 -18.26 26.98 46.24
N ALA A 7 -17.37 27.77 45.62
CA ALA A 7 -16.23 28.33 46.31
C ALA A 7 -16.66 29.29 47.45
N ALA A 8 -17.66 30.14 47.19
CA ALA A 8 -18.21 31.03 48.22
C ALA A 8 -18.89 30.25 49.36
N GLU A 9 -19.63 29.17 49.04
CA GLU A 9 -20.24 28.28 50.04
C GLU A 9 -19.18 27.59 50.92
N ALA A 10 -18.07 27.14 50.34
CA ALA A 10 -16.96 26.53 51.09
C ALA A 10 -16.34 27.51 52.10
N VAL A 11 -16.12 28.77 51.70
CA VAL A 11 -15.62 29.83 52.59
C VAL A 11 -16.63 30.12 53.72
N SER A 12 -17.93 30.18 53.40
CA SER A 12 -18.98 30.38 54.40
C SER A 12 -19.04 29.24 55.42
N CYS A 13 -18.89 27.99 54.96
CA CYS A 13 -18.84 26.82 55.83
C CYS A 13 -17.65 26.88 56.80
N LEU A 14 -16.45 27.22 56.29
CA LEU A 14 -15.26 27.40 57.12
C LEU A 14 -15.47 28.49 58.18
N ASN A 15 -16.00 29.66 57.78
CA ASN A 15 -16.25 30.76 58.70
C ASN A 15 -17.25 30.38 59.80
N ARG A 16 -18.31 29.64 59.46
CA ARG A 16 -19.29 29.14 60.44
C ARG A 16 -18.65 28.15 61.41
N ALA A 17 -17.83 27.22 60.92
CA ALA A 17 -17.13 26.26 61.76
C ALA A 17 -16.14 26.94 62.71
N MET A 18 -15.38 27.93 62.22
CA MET A 18 -14.46 28.71 63.05
C MET A 18 -15.17 29.57 64.10
N ALA A 19 -16.35 30.13 63.76
CA ALA A 19 -17.17 30.84 64.73
C ALA A 19 -17.67 29.91 65.85
N ALA A 20 -18.21 28.74 65.50
CA ALA A 20 -18.65 27.76 66.47
C ALA A 20 -17.50 27.27 67.39
N LEU A 21 -16.30 27.05 66.84
CA LEU A 21 -15.13 26.69 67.65
C LEU A 21 -14.75 27.78 68.65
N ARG A 22 -14.79 29.05 68.23
CA ARG A 22 -14.52 30.19 69.11
C ARG A 22 -15.54 30.24 70.25
N ASP A 23 -16.83 30.14 69.93
CA ASP A 23 -17.90 30.19 70.92
C ASP A 23 -17.73 29.05 71.96
N ILE A 24 -17.40 27.83 71.52
CA ILE A 24 -17.09 26.69 72.42
C ILE A 24 -15.85 26.97 73.29
N TRP A 25 -14.78 27.55 72.74
CA TRP A 25 -13.57 27.87 73.52
C TRP A 25 -13.81 28.98 74.54
N GLU A 26 -14.72 29.91 74.26
CA GLU A 26 -15.19 30.93 75.18
C GLU A 26 -15.99 30.32 76.33
N GLU A 27 -16.93 29.42 76.04
CA GLU A 27 -17.71 28.69 77.04
C GLU A 27 -16.84 27.84 77.97
N ILE A 28 -15.79 27.18 77.45
CA ILE A 28 -14.86 26.36 78.24
C ILE A 28 -13.87 27.23 79.04
N GLY A 29 -13.61 28.47 78.61
CA GLY A 29 -12.62 29.36 79.25
C GLY A 29 -11.17 29.09 78.83
N ILE A 30 -10.94 28.66 77.58
CA ILE A 30 -9.60 28.33 77.07
C ILE A 30 -8.77 29.61 76.87
N PRO A 31 -7.52 29.71 77.36
CA PRO A 31 -6.67 30.88 77.17
C PRO A 31 -6.40 31.19 75.69
N GLU A 32 -6.23 32.47 75.37
CA GLU A 32 -6.04 32.96 74.00
C GLU A 32 -4.83 32.32 73.29
N GLU A 33 -3.73 32.09 74.01
CA GLU A 33 -2.53 31.44 73.47
C GLU A 33 -2.82 30.04 72.91
N GLN A 34 -3.61 29.23 73.64
CA GLN A 34 -4.00 27.90 73.18
C GLN A 34 -5.02 27.94 72.04
N ARG A 35 -5.89 28.95 71.99
CA ARG A 35 -6.80 29.17 70.85
C ARG A 35 -6.01 29.48 69.59
N LEU A 36 -5.00 30.35 69.71
CA LEU A 36 -4.12 30.74 68.61
C LEU A 36 -3.32 29.53 68.08
N GLU A 37 -2.78 28.69 68.96
CA GLU A 37 -2.12 27.44 68.57
C GLU A 37 -3.06 26.51 67.78
N ARG A 38 -4.29 26.31 68.26
CA ARG A 38 -5.28 25.44 67.59
C ARG A 38 -5.72 26.01 66.25
N THR A 39 -5.96 27.33 66.17
CA THR A 39 -6.28 28.00 64.91
C THR A 39 -5.12 27.95 63.93
N ASP A 40 -3.87 28.07 64.40
CA ASP A 40 -2.68 27.95 63.55
C ASP A 40 -2.55 26.54 62.95
N VAL A 41 -2.85 25.48 63.72
CA VAL A 41 -2.91 24.10 63.20
C VAL A 41 -3.96 23.97 62.09
N VAL A 42 -5.18 24.49 62.29
CA VAL A 42 -6.24 24.49 61.27
C VAL A 42 -5.80 25.25 60.01
N LYS A 43 -5.23 26.45 60.17
CA LYS A 43 -4.69 27.25 59.08
C LYS A 43 -3.61 26.50 58.30
N LYS A 44 -2.68 25.83 59.00
CA LYS A 44 -1.61 25.03 58.36
C LYS A 44 -2.19 23.90 57.52
N HIS A 45 -3.19 23.17 58.03
CA HIS A 45 -3.84 22.10 57.26
C HIS A 45 -4.59 22.61 56.03
N ILE A 46 -5.37 23.69 56.18
CA ILE A 46 -6.09 24.30 55.05
C ILE A 46 -5.09 24.80 53.99
N LYS A 47 -4.06 25.52 54.42
CA LYS A 47 -3.02 26.02 53.52
C LYS A 47 -2.32 24.86 52.79
N GLY A 48 -1.90 23.82 53.51
CA GLY A 48 -1.22 22.68 52.91
C GLY A 48 -2.07 21.96 51.85
N LEU A 49 -3.38 21.83 52.09
CA LEU A 49 -4.30 21.27 51.10
C LEU A 49 -4.44 22.16 49.85
N LEU A 50 -4.64 23.47 50.04
CA LEU A 50 -4.78 24.41 48.93
C LEU A 50 -3.48 24.51 48.10
N ASP A 51 -2.33 24.58 48.75
CA ASP A 51 -1.02 24.59 48.08
C ASP A 51 -0.81 23.31 47.25
N MET A 52 -1.23 22.14 47.77
CA MET A 52 -1.20 20.87 47.03
C MET A 52 -2.11 20.91 45.79
N MET A 53 -3.37 21.33 45.94
CA MET A 53 -4.31 21.41 44.82
C MET A 53 -3.82 22.36 43.72
N VAL A 54 -3.28 23.53 44.10
CA VAL A 54 -2.72 24.49 43.14
C VAL A 54 -1.51 23.89 42.42
N ALA A 55 -0.59 23.25 43.16
CA ALA A 55 0.58 22.62 42.57
C ALA A 55 0.21 21.48 41.59
N GLU A 56 -0.84 20.71 41.87
CA GLU A 56 -1.35 19.67 40.97
C GLU A 56 -1.88 20.26 39.66
N GLU A 57 -2.67 21.33 39.71
CA GLU A 57 -3.21 22.00 38.53
C GLU A 57 -2.13 22.74 37.72
N GLU A 58 -1.14 23.35 38.39
CA GLU A 58 0.03 23.93 37.72
C GLU A 58 0.85 22.86 37.00
N SER A 59 1.09 21.72 37.66
CA SER A 59 1.76 20.56 37.06
C SER A 59 0.99 19.99 35.86
N LEU A 60 -0.33 19.90 35.95
CA LEU A 60 -1.18 19.49 34.84
C LEU A 60 -1.05 20.45 33.64
N LYS A 61 -1.14 21.77 33.90
CA LYS A 61 -0.97 22.80 32.88
C LYS A 61 0.40 22.70 32.20
N ASP A 62 1.49 22.54 32.96
CA ASP A 62 2.84 22.39 32.43
C ASP A 62 3.00 21.14 31.58
N ARG A 63 2.40 20.02 32.00
CA ARG A 63 2.37 18.78 31.23
C ARG A 63 1.64 18.96 29.90
N LEU A 64 0.50 19.63 29.89
CA LEU A 64 -0.25 19.92 28.66
C LEU A 64 0.55 20.82 27.70
N LEU A 65 1.20 21.86 28.22
CA LEU A 65 2.05 22.74 27.40
C LEU A 65 3.25 22.01 26.80
N LYS A 66 3.90 21.12 27.56
CA LYS A 66 4.96 20.24 27.05
C LYS A 66 4.45 19.29 25.98
N SER A 67 3.28 18.67 26.18
CA SER A 67 2.63 17.80 25.19
C SER A 67 2.38 18.57 23.88
N ILE A 68 1.78 19.75 23.96
CA ILE A 68 1.55 20.63 22.81
C ILE A 68 2.85 20.94 22.05
N ALA A 69 3.92 21.29 22.77
CA ALA A 69 5.21 21.60 22.15
C ALA A 69 5.82 20.39 21.42
N LEU A 70 5.68 19.18 21.99
CA LEU A 70 6.12 17.95 21.35
C LEU A 70 5.28 17.63 20.11
N CYS A 71 3.94 17.64 20.23
CA CYS A 71 3.06 17.37 19.10
C CYS A 71 3.26 18.37 17.95
N ARG A 72 3.53 19.65 18.23
CA ARG A 72 3.84 20.63 17.17
C ARG A 72 5.12 20.28 16.41
N LYS A 73 6.18 19.89 17.12
CA LYS A 73 7.44 19.46 16.49
C LYS A 73 7.24 18.20 15.66
N GLU A 74 6.48 17.24 16.19
CA GLU A 74 6.19 16.01 15.49
C GLU A 74 5.33 16.24 14.23
N LEU A 75 4.32 17.11 14.31
CA LEU A 75 3.53 17.51 13.14
C LEU A 75 4.37 18.19 12.07
N ASP A 76 5.29 19.08 12.45
CA ASP A 76 6.19 19.75 11.50
C ASP A 76 7.08 18.74 10.75
N ILE A 77 7.61 17.73 11.46
CA ILE A 77 8.35 16.63 10.84
C ILE A 77 7.44 15.83 9.90
N LEU A 78 6.25 15.43 10.37
CA LEU A 78 5.32 14.62 9.59
C LEU A 78 4.79 15.35 8.35
N CYS A 79 4.50 16.66 8.44
CA CYS A 79 4.11 17.48 7.30
C CYS A 79 5.21 17.51 6.24
N ARG A 80 6.48 17.69 6.63
CA ARG A 80 7.61 17.64 5.69
C ARG A 80 7.77 16.27 5.03
N GLU A 81 7.72 15.21 5.83
CA GLU A 81 7.84 13.84 5.30
C GLU A 81 6.68 13.47 4.36
N LEU A 82 5.45 13.88 4.69
CA LEU A 82 4.26 13.61 3.88
C LEU A 82 4.07 14.61 2.73
N GLN A 83 4.93 15.64 2.66
CA GLN A 83 4.87 16.74 1.68
C GLN A 83 3.53 17.48 1.73
N LEU A 84 3.05 17.72 2.95
CA LEU A 84 1.82 18.45 3.22
C LEU A 84 2.13 19.85 3.72
N ASP A 85 1.16 20.76 3.55
CA ASP A 85 1.28 22.12 4.05
C ASP A 85 1.49 22.13 5.58
N PRO A 86 2.26 23.11 6.09
CA PRO A 86 2.44 23.30 7.52
C PRO A 86 1.09 23.42 8.24
N PHE A 87 1.02 22.84 9.44
CA PHE A 87 -0.18 22.94 10.25
C PHE A 87 -0.35 24.35 10.83
N GLU A 88 -1.48 24.99 10.52
CA GLU A 88 -1.92 26.23 11.16
C GLU A 88 -2.81 25.90 12.36
N ALA A 89 -2.42 26.40 13.54
CA ALA A 89 -3.18 26.18 14.76
C ALA A 89 -4.40 27.11 14.79
N GLU A 90 -5.59 26.54 15.03
CA GLU A 90 -6.81 27.33 15.21
C GLU A 90 -6.66 28.32 16.37
N GLU A 91 -6.93 29.60 16.08
CA GLU A 91 -6.97 30.65 17.09
C GLU A 91 -8.16 30.46 18.04
N GLY A 92 -8.00 30.87 19.31
CA GLY A 92 -9.07 30.83 20.30
C GLY A 92 -9.30 29.49 21.00
N CYS A 93 -8.54 28.45 20.68
CA CYS A 93 -8.60 27.16 21.39
C CYS A 93 -8.07 27.25 22.83
N THR A 94 -8.70 26.53 23.77
CA THR A 94 -8.16 26.34 25.13
C THR A 94 -6.95 25.40 25.10
N ILE A 95 -6.10 25.41 26.13
CA ILE A 95 -4.91 24.54 26.23
C ILE A 95 -5.29 23.07 26.05
N LEU A 96 -6.32 22.61 26.75
CA LEU A 96 -6.75 21.20 26.68
C LEU A 96 -7.30 20.83 25.29
N GLN A 97 -8.04 21.74 24.65
CA GLN A 97 -8.56 21.52 23.29
C GLN A 97 -7.42 21.47 22.26
N MET A 98 -6.47 22.41 22.37
CA MET A 98 -5.29 22.47 21.50
C MET A 98 -4.45 21.19 21.61
N GLU A 99 -4.19 20.71 22.83
CA GLU A 99 -3.45 19.47 23.05
C GLU A 99 -4.14 18.27 22.39
N LYS A 100 -5.45 18.14 22.61
CA LYS A 100 -6.26 17.05 22.02
C LYS A 100 -6.23 17.11 20.49
N ASN A 101 -6.48 18.28 19.91
CA ASN A 101 -6.52 18.47 18.46
C ASN A 101 -5.17 18.12 17.82
N LEU A 102 -4.06 18.61 18.39
CA LEU A 102 -2.72 18.33 17.89
C LEU A 102 -2.40 16.84 17.96
N ARG A 103 -2.68 16.20 19.09
CA ARG A 103 -2.43 14.76 19.28
C ARG A 103 -3.24 13.90 18.31
N THR A 104 -4.54 14.17 18.15
CA THR A 104 -5.38 13.47 17.16
C THR A 104 -4.86 13.68 15.74
N ARG A 105 -4.36 14.88 15.41
CA ARG A 105 -3.76 15.14 14.10
C ARG A 105 -2.47 14.36 13.87
N VAL A 106 -1.59 14.28 14.88
CA VAL A 106 -0.37 13.44 14.84
C VAL A 106 -0.73 11.99 14.56
N GLU A 107 -1.73 11.44 15.26
CA GLU A 107 -2.19 10.06 15.06
C GLU A 107 -2.66 9.81 13.62
N VAL A 108 -3.42 10.75 13.05
CA VAL A 108 -3.87 10.68 11.65
C VAL A 108 -2.70 10.71 10.68
N MET A 109 -1.73 11.60 10.88
CA MET A 109 -0.55 11.74 10.01
C MET A 109 0.37 10.52 10.10
N LEU A 110 0.59 9.98 11.29
CA LEU A 110 1.33 8.73 11.49
C LEU A 110 0.64 7.55 10.78
N LYS A 111 -0.70 7.51 10.82
CA LYS A 111 -1.47 6.52 10.07
C LYS A 111 -1.23 6.69 8.56
N GLN A 112 -1.38 7.90 8.01
CA GLN A 112 -1.12 8.17 6.59
C GLN A 112 0.30 7.77 6.17
N LYS A 113 1.32 8.09 6.98
CA LYS A 113 2.71 7.69 6.73
C LYS A 113 2.86 6.17 6.65
N ARG A 114 2.26 5.44 7.61
CA ARG A 114 2.28 3.96 7.61
C ARG A 114 1.57 3.40 6.39
N ASP A 115 0.39 3.91 6.08
CA ASP A 115 -0.44 3.43 4.97
C ASP A 115 0.30 3.62 3.63
N ARG A 116 0.90 4.81 3.39
CA ARG A 116 1.69 5.08 2.17
C ARG A 116 2.93 4.18 2.05
N LYS A 117 3.65 3.94 3.15
CA LYS A 117 4.83 3.04 3.15
C LYS A 117 4.43 1.58 2.92
N GLN A 118 3.34 1.15 3.53
CA GLN A 118 2.82 -0.21 3.35
C GLN A 118 2.34 -0.42 1.92
N GLU A 119 1.66 0.57 1.34
CA GLU A 119 1.25 0.52 -0.06
C GLU A 119 2.45 0.43 -1.00
N LEU A 120 3.47 1.29 -0.82
CA LEU A 120 4.69 1.20 -1.63
C LEU A 120 5.33 -0.19 -1.58
N LYS A 121 5.39 -0.79 -0.39
CA LYS A 121 5.91 -2.16 -0.23
C LYS A 121 5.11 -3.17 -1.06
N THR A 122 3.78 -3.10 -1.00
CA THR A 122 2.93 -4.00 -1.79
C THR A 122 3.06 -3.78 -3.30
N LEU A 123 3.21 -2.53 -3.74
CA LEU A 123 3.43 -2.20 -5.14
C LEU A 123 4.80 -2.72 -5.62
N GLN A 124 5.85 -2.61 -4.79
CA GLN A 124 7.18 -3.14 -5.10
C GLN A 124 7.23 -4.67 -5.16
N GLU A 125 6.45 -5.35 -4.32
CA GLU A 125 6.32 -6.82 -4.37
C GLU A 125 5.66 -7.23 -5.69
N GLN A 126 4.53 -6.60 -6.06
CA GLN A 126 3.85 -6.85 -7.34
C GLN A 126 4.73 -6.54 -8.56
N ASP A 127 5.49 -5.46 -8.50
CA ASP A 127 6.40 -5.05 -9.56
C ASP A 127 7.50 -6.07 -9.82
N ARG A 128 8.06 -6.62 -8.74
CA ARG A 128 9.08 -7.67 -8.84
C ARG A 128 8.51 -8.92 -9.50
N ASP A 129 7.34 -9.37 -9.06
CA ASP A 129 6.69 -10.55 -9.62
C ASP A 129 6.40 -10.38 -11.13
N LEU A 130 5.91 -9.20 -11.53
CA LEU A 130 5.67 -8.89 -12.95
C LEU A 130 6.97 -8.78 -13.75
N CYS A 131 8.00 -8.13 -13.19
CA CYS A 131 9.30 -7.97 -13.83
C CYS A 131 10.03 -9.30 -14.01
N ASP A 132 9.91 -10.23 -13.05
CA ASP A 132 10.49 -11.57 -13.18
C ASP A 132 9.86 -12.33 -14.35
N ILE A 133 8.54 -12.24 -14.53
CA ILE A 133 7.81 -12.87 -15.65
C ILE A 133 8.14 -12.21 -17.00
N LEU A 134 8.14 -10.88 -17.05
CA LEU A 134 8.37 -10.09 -18.26
C LEU A 134 9.85 -9.92 -18.61
N CYS A 135 10.73 -10.34 -17.70
CA CYS A 135 12.18 -10.12 -17.73
C CYS A 135 12.56 -8.64 -17.91
N THR A 136 11.86 -7.75 -17.21
CA THR A 136 12.11 -6.30 -17.21
C THR A 136 12.77 -5.84 -15.91
N SER A 137 13.30 -4.62 -15.88
CA SER A 137 13.83 -4.04 -14.65
C SER A 137 12.69 -3.46 -13.79
N PRO A 138 12.69 -3.68 -12.46
CA PRO A 138 11.77 -3.02 -11.55
C PRO A 138 11.82 -1.50 -11.62
N PHE A 139 10.68 -0.88 -11.36
CA PHE A 139 10.56 0.56 -11.24
C PHE A 139 11.16 1.06 -9.93
N CYS A 140 11.86 2.18 -9.99
CA CYS A 140 12.59 2.72 -8.85
C CYS A 140 12.02 4.05 -8.37
N ILE A 141 11.69 4.11 -7.09
CA ILE A 141 11.47 5.32 -6.30
C ILE A 141 12.34 5.20 -5.05
N ASP A 142 12.67 6.31 -4.38
CA ASP A 142 13.38 6.28 -3.11
C ASP A 142 12.60 5.51 -2.03
N SER A 143 13.03 4.26 -1.78
CA SER A 143 12.42 3.35 -0.80
C SER A 143 12.62 3.79 0.66
N ASN A 144 13.56 4.70 0.94
CA ASN A 144 13.83 5.14 2.31
C ASN A 144 12.88 6.27 2.73
N ALA A 145 12.51 7.13 1.78
CA ALA A 145 11.57 8.22 1.98
C ALA A 145 10.11 7.75 2.14
N VAL A 146 9.24 8.65 2.58
CA VAL A 146 7.79 8.45 2.49
C VAL A 146 7.37 8.87 1.07
N PRO A 147 6.74 7.99 0.29
CA PRO A 147 6.36 8.33 -1.07
C PRO A 147 5.27 9.40 -1.06
N SER A 148 5.32 10.31 -2.04
CA SER A 148 4.23 11.24 -2.29
C SER A 148 3.02 10.50 -2.89
N LEU A 149 1.86 11.16 -2.93
CA LEU A 149 0.70 10.58 -3.62
C LEU A 149 0.95 10.45 -5.12
N GLU A 150 1.68 11.40 -5.72
CA GLU A 150 2.04 11.37 -7.13
C GLU A 150 3.02 10.23 -7.46
N ASP A 151 3.97 9.96 -6.56
CA ASP A 151 4.88 8.81 -6.68
C ASP A 151 4.11 7.50 -6.68
N LEU A 152 3.17 7.33 -5.75
CA LEU A 152 2.29 6.16 -5.70
C LEU A 152 1.43 6.04 -6.95
N ASP A 153 0.85 7.13 -7.44
CA ASP A 153 0.06 7.14 -8.69
C ASP A 153 0.90 6.81 -9.93
N ARG A 154 2.15 7.26 -9.97
CA ARG A 154 3.08 6.88 -11.03
C ARG A 154 3.40 5.40 -10.98
N TYR A 155 3.62 4.85 -9.78
CA TYR A 155 3.86 3.42 -9.58
C TYR A 155 2.63 2.59 -10.00
N ARG A 156 1.42 2.97 -9.56
CA ARG A 156 0.17 2.29 -9.94
C ARG A 156 -0.02 2.27 -11.46
N ARG A 157 0.24 3.38 -12.15
CA ARG A 157 0.19 3.44 -13.62
C ARG A 157 1.23 2.55 -14.29
N HIS A 158 2.44 2.47 -13.73
CA HIS A 158 3.47 1.57 -14.22
C HIS A 158 3.03 0.10 -14.12
N LEU A 159 2.54 -0.33 -12.95
CA LEU A 159 2.04 -1.70 -12.75
C LEU A 159 0.85 -2.03 -13.66
N ALA A 160 -0.06 -1.07 -13.86
CA ALA A 160 -1.17 -1.25 -14.79
C ALA A 160 -0.65 -1.50 -16.22
N SER A 161 0.35 -0.73 -16.66
CA SER A 161 1.01 -0.94 -17.96
C SER A 161 1.67 -2.31 -18.05
N LEU A 162 2.42 -2.74 -17.04
CA LEU A 162 3.07 -4.06 -17.03
C LEU A 162 2.05 -5.20 -17.02
N THR A 163 0.93 -5.03 -16.32
CA THR A 163 -0.14 -6.04 -16.28
C THR A 163 -0.80 -6.18 -17.65
N THR A 164 -1.13 -5.07 -18.31
CA THR A 164 -1.65 -5.09 -19.69
C THR A 164 -0.64 -5.71 -20.66
N GLU A 165 0.64 -5.39 -20.53
CA GLU A 165 1.69 -5.99 -21.37
C GLU A 165 1.84 -7.51 -21.13
N LYS A 166 1.77 -7.96 -19.87
CA LYS A 166 1.74 -9.38 -19.52
C LYS A 166 0.55 -10.08 -20.16
N GLU A 167 -0.65 -9.51 -20.05
CA GLU A 167 -1.85 -10.07 -20.65
C GLU A 167 -1.72 -10.18 -22.17
N GLN A 168 -1.23 -9.13 -22.83
CA GLN A 168 -1.02 -9.12 -24.28
C GLN A 168 0.00 -10.19 -24.71
N ARG A 169 1.17 -10.25 -24.07
CA ARG A 169 2.21 -11.25 -24.39
C ARG A 169 1.73 -12.68 -24.09
N ARG A 170 0.91 -12.85 -23.05
CA ARG A 170 0.32 -14.15 -22.71
C ARG A 170 -0.67 -14.60 -23.78
N GLU A 171 -1.56 -13.72 -24.23
CA GLU A 171 -2.50 -14.02 -25.31
C GLU A 171 -1.76 -14.39 -26.60
N GLU A 172 -0.73 -13.61 -26.95
CA GLU A 172 0.13 -13.89 -28.09
C GLU A 172 0.82 -15.25 -27.97
N PHE A 173 1.42 -15.55 -26.81
CA PHE A 173 2.07 -16.82 -26.56
C PHE A 173 1.11 -18.00 -26.72
N VAL A 174 -0.08 -17.93 -26.11
CA VAL A 174 -1.08 -19.01 -26.18
C VAL A 174 -1.59 -19.21 -27.61
N SER A 175 -1.83 -18.12 -28.34
CA SER A 175 -2.26 -18.18 -29.74
C SER A 175 -1.20 -18.84 -30.62
N ASN A 176 0.05 -18.38 -30.52
CA ASN A 176 1.15 -18.90 -31.31
C ASN A 176 1.49 -20.35 -30.94
N LYS A 177 1.48 -20.71 -29.64
CA LYS A 177 1.69 -22.09 -29.17
C LYS A 177 0.70 -23.05 -29.84
N ARG A 178 -0.59 -22.69 -29.88
CA ARG A 178 -1.62 -23.51 -30.55
C ARG A 178 -1.34 -23.69 -32.04
N GLN A 179 -0.95 -22.62 -32.74
CA GLN A 179 -0.62 -22.68 -34.17
C GLN A 179 0.63 -23.53 -34.43
N ILE A 180 1.67 -23.37 -33.61
CA ILE A 180 2.91 -24.15 -33.68
C ILE A 180 2.59 -25.64 -33.52
N ILE A 181 1.78 -26.03 -32.52
CA ILE A 181 1.41 -27.44 -32.31
C ILE A 181 0.72 -28.02 -33.56
N LEU A 182 -0.25 -27.30 -34.13
CA LEU A 182 -0.95 -27.76 -35.34
C LEU A 182 -0.03 -27.88 -36.55
N LEU A 183 0.90 -26.92 -36.74
CA LEU A 183 1.86 -26.98 -37.84
C LEU A 183 2.88 -28.10 -37.64
N MET A 184 3.32 -28.35 -36.41
CA MET A 184 4.22 -29.47 -36.10
C MET A 184 3.53 -30.81 -36.36
N GLU A 185 2.26 -30.95 -35.99
CA GLU A 185 1.43 -32.12 -36.32
C GLU A 185 1.26 -32.31 -37.84
N GLU A 186 0.98 -31.24 -38.60
CA GLU A 186 0.84 -31.29 -40.08
C GLU A 186 2.16 -31.64 -40.79
N LEU A 187 3.28 -31.22 -40.22
CA LEU A 187 4.63 -31.46 -40.77
C LEU A 187 5.26 -32.77 -40.29
N ASP A 188 4.58 -33.55 -39.43
CA ASP A 188 5.14 -34.68 -38.70
C ASP A 188 6.47 -34.33 -37.97
N HIS A 189 6.59 -33.08 -37.50
CA HIS A 189 7.77 -32.57 -36.79
C HIS A 189 7.62 -32.72 -35.28
N THR A 190 8.65 -33.25 -34.61
CA THR A 190 8.67 -33.38 -33.15
C THR A 190 9.64 -32.36 -32.53
N PRO A 191 9.33 -31.76 -31.37
CA PRO A 191 10.19 -30.77 -30.71
C PRO A 191 11.64 -31.24 -30.54
N ASP A 192 12.58 -30.66 -31.28
CA ASP A 192 13.99 -31.09 -31.30
C ASP A 192 14.90 -30.14 -30.50
N THR A 193 14.59 -28.85 -30.49
CA THR A 193 15.28 -27.84 -29.67
C THR A 193 14.75 -27.81 -28.22
N SER A 194 15.56 -27.28 -27.30
CA SER A 194 15.09 -27.03 -25.93
C SER A 194 13.94 -26.03 -25.92
N PHE A 195 14.04 -24.98 -26.74
CA PHE A 195 13.00 -23.96 -26.84
C PHE A 195 11.66 -24.53 -27.34
N GLU A 196 11.66 -25.37 -28.38
CA GLU A 196 10.43 -26.03 -28.84
C GLU A 196 9.82 -26.92 -27.76
N ARG A 197 10.64 -27.66 -27.00
CA ARG A 197 10.15 -28.46 -25.87
C ARG A 197 9.54 -27.56 -24.79
N ASP A 198 10.18 -26.44 -24.46
CA ASP A 198 9.65 -25.48 -23.48
C ASP A 198 8.33 -24.86 -23.96
N VAL A 199 8.19 -24.57 -25.26
CA VAL A 199 6.95 -24.01 -25.82
C VAL A 199 5.82 -25.05 -25.85
N VAL A 200 6.10 -26.25 -26.35
CA VAL A 200 5.07 -27.25 -26.67
C VAL A 200 4.72 -28.14 -25.47
N CYS A 201 5.71 -28.56 -24.70
CA CYS A 201 5.55 -29.61 -23.68
C CYS A 201 5.33 -29.06 -22.26
N GLU A 202 5.87 -27.89 -21.94
CA GLU A 202 5.78 -27.30 -20.59
C GLU A 202 4.46 -26.53 -20.37
N ASP A 203 4.18 -26.21 -19.10
CA ASP A 203 3.03 -25.40 -18.66
C ASP A 203 3.13 -23.97 -19.20
N GLU A 204 2.00 -23.41 -19.64
CA GLU A 204 1.92 -22.05 -20.14
C GLU A 204 2.31 -20.99 -19.09
N GLU A 205 2.12 -21.27 -17.80
CA GLU A 205 2.50 -20.38 -16.70
C GLU A 205 4.02 -20.38 -16.42
N ALA A 206 4.74 -21.42 -16.85
CA ALA A 206 6.19 -21.54 -16.65
C ALA A 206 7.01 -20.76 -17.70
N PHE A 207 6.38 -20.39 -18.82
CA PHE A 207 7.06 -19.71 -19.91
C PHE A 207 7.38 -18.25 -19.54
N CYS A 208 8.66 -17.88 -19.63
CA CYS A 208 9.11 -16.50 -19.40
C CYS A 208 8.67 -15.62 -20.59
N LEU A 209 7.85 -14.60 -20.32
CA LEU A 209 7.28 -13.70 -21.33
C LEU A 209 8.23 -12.55 -21.68
N SER A 210 9.52 -12.83 -21.82
CA SER A 210 10.53 -11.85 -22.23
C SER A 210 10.33 -11.44 -23.68
N THR A 211 10.81 -10.25 -24.06
CA THR A 211 10.80 -9.80 -25.46
C THR A 211 11.49 -10.78 -26.39
N ASP A 212 12.61 -11.34 -25.92
CA ASP A 212 13.44 -12.26 -26.71
C ASP A 212 12.74 -13.60 -26.91
N ASN A 213 12.05 -14.11 -25.88
CA ASN A 213 11.29 -15.36 -25.96
C ASN A 213 10.05 -15.22 -26.85
N ILE A 214 9.34 -14.08 -26.78
CA ILE A 214 8.22 -13.80 -27.68
C ILE A 214 8.70 -13.69 -29.13
N ALA A 215 9.82 -13.00 -29.37
CA ALA A 215 10.43 -12.93 -30.70
C ALA A 215 10.88 -14.32 -31.20
N ALA A 216 11.47 -15.15 -30.34
CA ALA A 216 11.86 -16.52 -30.68
C ALA A 216 10.64 -17.39 -31.05
N LEU A 217 9.52 -17.22 -30.35
CA LEU A 217 8.26 -17.89 -30.64
C LEU A 217 7.71 -17.51 -32.03
N GLN A 218 7.69 -16.21 -32.35
CA GLN A 218 7.29 -15.72 -33.66
C GLN A 218 8.19 -16.28 -34.78
N ASN A 219 9.51 -16.31 -34.54
CA ASN A 219 10.47 -16.88 -35.49
C ASN A 219 10.22 -18.37 -35.72
N LEU A 220 9.95 -19.14 -34.67
CA LEU A 220 9.62 -20.56 -34.78
C LEU A 220 8.35 -20.77 -35.61
N LEU A 221 7.29 -20.01 -35.33
CA LEU A 221 6.05 -20.06 -36.10
C LEU A 221 6.31 -19.78 -37.59
N GLN A 222 7.06 -18.71 -37.89
CA GLN A 222 7.40 -18.34 -39.27
C GLN A 222 8.22 -19.43 -39.99
N GLN A 223 9.13 -20.10 -39.28
CA GLN A 223 9.93 -21.20 -39.83
C GLN A 223 9.06 -22.41 -40.20
N LEU A 224 8.10 -22.78 -39.34
CA LEU A 224 7.17 -23.88 -39.61
C LEU A 224 6.22 -23.55 -40.78
N GLU A 225 5.70 -22.33 -40.84
CA GLU A 225 4.87 -21.87 -41.97
C GLU A 225 5.66 -21.88 -43.28
N ALA A 226 6.92 -21.43 -43.26
CA ALA A 226 7.80 -21.47 -44.42
C ALA A 226 8.03 -22.92 -44.87
N GLN A 227 8.31 -23.85 -43.96
CA GLN A 227 8.48 -25.26 -44.27
C GLN A 227 7.22 -25.88 -44.89
N ARG A 228 6.04 -25.58 -44.32
CA ARG A 228 4.75 -26.00 -44.88
C ARG A 228 4.54 -25.48 -46.30
N SER A 229 4.86 -24.21 -46.55
CA SER A 229 4.71 -23.62 -47.88
C SER A 229 5.62 -24.28 -48.93
N VAL A 230 6.84 -24.65 -48.53
CA VAL A 230 7.79 -25.38 -49.40
C VAL A 230 7.27 -26.78 -49.71
N ASN A 231 6.78 -27.51 -48.69
CA ASN A 231 6.20 -28.83 -48.88
C ASN A 231 4.99 -28.77 -49.83
N GLU A 232 4.07 -27.81 -49.64
CA GLU A 232 2.90 -27.67 -50.52
C GLU A 232 3.28 -27.29 -51.96
N ALA A 233 4.29 -26.44 -52.14
CA ALA A 233 4.80 -26.09 -53.47
C ALA A 233 5.37 -27.32 -54.20
N VAL A 234 6.18 -28.12 -53.52
CA VAL A 234 6.75 -29.37 -54.06
C VAL A 234 5.63 -30.38 -54.37
N CYS A 235 4.68 -30.57 -53.46
CA CYS A 235 3.51 -31.43 -53.68
C CYS A 235 2.70 -30.97 -54.90
N THR A 236 2.47 -29.67 -55.04
CA THR A 236 1.73 -29.09 -56.17
C THR A 236 2.46 -29.31 -57.50
N GLU A 237 3.79 -29.12 -57.53
CA GLU A 237 4.61 -29.39 -58.71
C GLU A 237 4.56 -30.88 -59.10
N LEU A 238 4.72 -31.78 -58.13
CA LEU A 238 4.65 -33.22 -58.36
C LEU A 238 3.27 -33.67 -58.83
N ARG A 239 2.19 -33.19 -58.19
CA ARG A 239 0.80 -33.44 -58.63
C ARG A 239 0.58 -32.96 -60.07
N SER A 240 1.08 -31.78 -60.42
CA SER A 240 1.01 -31.25 -61.79
C SER A 240 1.76 -32.15 -62.79
N ARG A 241 2.93 -32.65 -62.41
CA ARG A 241 3.72 -33.59 -63.23
C ARG A 241 3.04 -34.95 -63.40
N ILE A 242 2.38 -35.46 -62.36
CA ILE A 242 1.56 -36.67 -62.43
C ILE A 242 0.41 -36.48 -63.43
N VAL A 243 -0.30 -35.36 -63.38
CA VAL A 243 -1.38 -35.04 -64.32
C VAL A 243 -0.88 -35.03 -65.77
N MET A 244 0.26 -34.38 -66.04
CA MET A 244 0.87 -34.38 -67.38
C MET A 244 1.23 -35.80 -67.86
N LEU A 245 1.71 -36.66 -66.96
CA LEU A 245 2.04 -38.05 -67.30
C LEU A 245 0.77 -38.87 -67.56
N TRP A 246 -0.29 -38.70 -66.77
CA TRP A 246 -1.58 -39.34 -67.00
C TRP A 246 -2.19 -38.98 -68.35
N GLU A 247 -2.12 -37.71 -68.74
CA GLU A 247 -2.56 -37.25 -70.06
C GLU A 247 -1.77 -37.92 -71.18
N ARG A 248 -0.44 -37.97 -71.05
CA ARG A 248 0.44 -38.54 -72.06
C ARG A 248 0.31 -40.07 -72.19
N LEU A 249 0.05 -40.77 -71.08
CA LEU A 249 -0.14 -42.22 -71.06
C LEU A 249 -1.61 -42.63 -71.29
N GLN A 250 -2.53 -41.67 -71.42
CA GLN A 250 -3.97 -41.91 -71.54
C GLN A 250 -4.54 -42.78 -70.41
N VAL A 251 -4.09 -42.52 -69.17
CA VAL A 251 -4.57 -43.25 -68.00
C VAL A 251 -6.08 -43.06 -67.84
N PRO A 252 -6.89 -44.13 -67.71
CA PRO A 252 -8.33 -44.07 -67.55
C PRO A 252 -8.77 -43.22 -66.35
N LEU A 253 -9.97 -42.64 -66.42
CA LEU A 253 -10.49 -41.75 -65.39
C LEU A 253 -10.63 -42.45 -64.03
N GLU A 254 -11.05 -43.72 -64.05
CA GLU A 254 -11.20 -44.58 -62.86
C GLU A 254 -9.89 -44.73 -62.07
N GLU A 255 -8.75 -44.84 -62.77
CA GLU A 255 -7.43 -44.94 -62.14
C GLU A 255 -6.91 -43.60 -61.61
N ARG A 256 -7.32 -42.48 -62.22
CA ARG A 256 -6.99 -41.14 -61.71
C ARG A 256 -7.78 -40.83 -60.44
N GLU A 257 -9.08 -41.16 -60.44
CA GLU A 257 -9.96 -40.95 -59.29
C GLU A 257 -9.54 -41.83 -58.10
N SER A 258 -9.12 -43.08 -58.34
CA SER A 258 -8.60 -43.94 -57.28
C SER A 258 -7.28 -43.42 -56.68
N SER A 259 -6.49 -42.68 -57.46
CA SER A 259 -5.21 -42.09 -57.04
C SER A 259 -5.32 -40.68 -56.43
N ALA A 260 -6.48 -40.02 -56.55
CA ALA A 260 -6.70 -38.66 -56.07
C ALA A 260 -7.02 -38.58 -54.56
N VAL A 261 -7.15 -39.73 -53.90
CA VAL A 261 -7.44 -39.82 -52.46
C VAL A 261 -6.12 -39.89 -51.71
N HIS A 262 -5.65 -38.74 -51.22
CA HIS A 262 -4.92 -38.47 -49.98
C HIS A 262 -4.22 -37.10 -50.06
#